data_AF-A0A0L0ENV3-F1
#
_entry.id   AF-A0A0L0ENV3-F1
#
_cell.length_a   1.000
_cell.length_b   1.000
_cell.length_c   1.000
_cell.angle_alpha   90.00
_cell.angle_beta   90.00
_cell.angle_gamma   90.00
#
_symmetry.space_group_name_H-M   'P 1'
#
loop_
_entity.id
_entity.type
_entity.pdbx_description
1 polymer ?
#
loop_
_entity_poly.entity_id
_entity_poly.type
_entity_poly.pdbx_seq_one_letter_code
_entity_poly.pdbx_strand_id
1 'polypeptide(L)'
;MISIGAIYHLIPALFGHANMYSVKLVNTHFWLHTVGVVLYIVAMWISGVMQGLMWRAVNSDGTLMYSFVQSLEASKPFYIMRFLGGVFIVIGMLVMAYNVYRTVAAKSGSLTTEANTQMA
;
A
#
# COMPACT_ATOMS: atom_id res chain seq x y z
N MET A 1 -2.92 -6.25 -2.94
CA MET A 1 -2.00 -7.29 -2.41
C MET A 1 -2.04 -8.56 -3.23
N ILE A 2 -3.19 -9.25 -3.33
CA ILE A 2 -3.27 -10.49 -4.12
C ILE A 2 -2.92 -10.30 -5.61
N SER A 3 -3.48 -9.28 -6.26
CA SER A 3 -3.20 -9.00 -7.68
C SER A 3 -1.73 -8.65 -7.92
N ILE A 4 -1.09 -7.96 -6.98
CA ILE A 4 0.34 -7.62 -7.05
C ILE A 4 1.20 -8.88 -6.95
N GLY A 5 0.87 -9.77 -6.01
CA GLY A 5 1.54 -11.07 -5.89
C GLY A 5 1.37 -11.92 -7.15
N ALA A 6 0.14 -11.97 -7.70
CA ALA A 6 -0.14 -12.66 -8.95
C ALA A 6 0.69 -12.11 -10.12
N ILE A 7 0.83 -10.77 -10.23
CA ILE A 7 1.67 -10.14 -11.26
C ILE A 7 3.15 -10.51 -11.07
N TYR A 8 3.66 -10.48 -9.84
CA TYR A 8 5.06 -10.86 -9.57
C TYR A 8 5.38 -12.31 -9.94
N HIS A 9 4.39 -13.20 -9.90
CA HIS A 9 4.53 -14.58 -10.34
C HIS A 9 4.37 -14.72 -11.86
N LEU A 10 3.37 -14.05 -12.43
CA LEU A 10 3.00 -14.20 -13.85
C LEU A 10 4.01 -13.55 -14.80
N ILE A 11 4.55 -12.37 -14.45
CA ILE A 11 5.43 -11.60 -15.35
C ILE A 11 6.69 -12.41 -15.75
N PRO A 12 7.48 -12.97 -14.82
CA PRO A 12 8.65 -13.77 -15.20
C PRO A 12 8.28 -14.95 -16.10
N ALA A 13 7.17 -15.65 -15.79
CA ALA A 13 6.71 -16.79 -16.57
C ALA A 13 6.36 -16.41 -18.02
N LEU A 14 5.73 -15.26 -18.23
CA LEU A 14 5.37 -14.77 -19.58
C LEU A 14 6.58 -14.36 -20.42
N PHE A 15 7.66 -13.87 -19.80
CA PHE A 15 8.87 -13.41 -20.49
C PHE A 15 9.99 -14.47 -20.53
N GLY A 16 9.72 -15.69 -20.05
CA GLY A 16 10.66 -16.81 -20.06
C GLY A 16 11.79 -16.67 -19.04
N HIS A 17 11.53 -15.98 -17.93
CA HIS A 17 12.47 -15.77 -16.83
C HIS A 17 12.13 -16.68 -15.65
N ALA A 18 13.14 -17.13 -14.91
CA ALA A 18 12.92 -17.96 -13.71
C ALA A 18 12.38 -17.13 -12.53
N ASN A 19 12.77 -15.85 -12.45
CA ASN A 19 12.39 -14.93 -11.37
C ASN A 19 12.29 -13.48 -11.87
N MET A 20 11.68 -12.63 -11.05
CA MET A 20 11.74 -11.17 -11.21
C MET A 20 13.17 -10.65 -11.12
N TYR A 21 13.43 -9.50 -11.77
CA TYR A 21 14.74 -8.84 -11.79
C TYR A 21 15.36 -8.67 -10.38
N SER A 22 14.56 -8.28 -9.39
CA SER A 22 15.04 -8.21 -7.99
C SER A 22 13.97 -8.63 -7.00
N VAL A 23 14.25 -9.71 -6.25
CA VAL A 23 13.41 -10.15 -5.11
C VAL A 23 13.50 -9.16 -3.94
N LYS A 24 14.65 -8.48 -3.76
CA LYS A 24 14.81 -7.45 -2.74
C LYS A 24 13.85 -6.28 -2.96
N LEU A 25 13.63 -5.85 -4.21
CA LEU A 25 12.65 -4.81 -4.54
C LEU A 25 11.21 -5.27 -4.29
N VAL A 26 10.89 -6.55 -4.49
CA VAL A 26 9.59 -7.12 -4.12
C VAL A 26 9.37 -7.00 -2.61
N ASN A 27 10.38 -7.35 -1.79
CA ASN A 27 10.30 -7.21 -0.34
C ASN A 27 10.16 -5.74 0.09
N THR A 28 10.91 -4.82 -0.51
CA THR A 28 10.76 -3.38 -0.23
C THR A 28 9.36 -2.88 -0.57
N HIS A 29 8.80 -3.28 -1.72
CA HIS A 29 7.42 -2.95 -2.07
C HIS A 29 6.43 -3.52 -1.05
N PHE A 30 6.59 -4.79 -0.65
CA PHE A 30 5.74 -5.41 0.37
C PHE A 30 5.70 -4.58 1.66
N TRP A 31 6.86 -4.15 2.18
CA TRP A 31 6.92 -3.36 3.40
C TRP A 31 6.36 -1.95 3.24
N LEU A 32 6.67 -1.26 2.14
CA LEU A 32 6.11 0.06 1.84
C LEU A 32 4.58 0.01 1.78
N HIS A 33 4.03 -0.96 1.06
CA HIS A 33 2.60 -1.09 0.92
C HIS A 33 1.93 -1.54 2.22
N THR A 34 2.55 -2.43 2.99
CA THR A 34 2.02 -2.89 4.29
C THR A 34 1.96 -1.75 5.30
N VAL A 35 3.07 -1.02 5.47
CA VAL A 35 3.12 0.15 6.37
C VAL A 35 2.12 1.21 5.95
N GLY A 36 2.05 1.52 4.65
CA GLY A 36 1.10 2.48 4.11
C GLY A 36 -0.37 2.11 4.38
N VAL A 37 -0.73 0.83 4.20
CA VAL A 37 -2.09 0.33 4.48
C VAL A 37 -2.43 0.37 5.96
N VAL A 38 -1.52 -0.08 6.83
CA VAL A 38 -1.75 -0.05 8.29
C VAL A 38 -1.94 1.39 8.76
N LEU A 39 -1.09 2.31 8.31
CA LEU A 39 -1.18 3.72 8.66
C LEU A 39 -2.50 4.34 8.18
N TYR A 40 -2.96 3.98 6.98
CA TYR A 40 -4.26 4.38 6.45
C TYR A 40 -5.42 3.88 7.32
N ILE A 41 -5.42 2.57 7.66
CA ILE A 41 -6.47 1.94 8.47
C ILE A 41 -6.56 2.61 9.84
N VAL A 42 -5.43 2.78 10.52
CA VAL A 42 -5.39 3.39 11.86
C VAL A 42 -5.94 4.82 11.81
N ALA A 43 -5.52 5.63 10.84
CA ALA A 43 -6.01 7.00 10.69
C ALA A 43 -7.53 7.03 10.48
N MET A 44 -8.06 6.15 9.62
CA MET A 44 -9.48 6.12 9.30
C MET A 44 -10.34 5.54 10.41
N TRP A 45 -9.84 4.59 11.20
CA TRP A 45 -10.54 4.09 12.38
C TRP A 45 -10.69 5.17 13.43
N ILE A 46 -9.62 5.89 13.77
CA ILE A 46 -9.69 6.97 14.76
C ILE A 46 -10.63 8.08 14.26
N SER A 47 -10.46 8.51 13.01
CA SER A 47 -11.32 9.53 12.41
C SER A 47 -12.79 9.11 12.39
N GLY A 48 -13.09 7.86 12.00
CA GLY A 48 -14.46 7.36 11.88
C GLY A 48 -15.15 7.20 13.23
N VAL A 49 -14.46 6.64 14.23
CA VAL A 49 -15.00 6.52 15.60
C VAL A 49 -15.26 7.91 16.18
N MET A 50 -14.31 8.84 16.05
CA MET A 50 -14.46 10.20 16.54
C MET A 50 -15.62 10.93 15.87
N GLN A 51 -15.76 10.84 14.53
CA GLN A 51 -16.91 11.41 13.81
C GLN A 51 -18.23 10.83 14.32
N GLY A 52 -18.32 9.51 14.44
CA GLY A 52 -19.54 8.85 14.94
C GLY A 52 -19.89 9.26 16.38
N LEU A 53 -18.89 9.43 17.24
CA LEU A 53 -19.10 9.93 18.61
C LEU A 53 -19.56 11.39 18.61
N MET A 54 -18.96 12.26 17.80
CA MET A 54 -19.33 13.68 17.73
C MET A 54 -20.73 13.88 17.13
N TRP A 55 -21.11 13.11 16.11
CA TRP A 55 -22.42 13.23 15.47
C TRP A 55 -23.58 12.75 16.36
N ARG A 56 -23.31 11.83 17.29
CA ARG A 56 -24.30 11.35 18.26
C ARG A 56 -24.22 12.08 19.61
N ALA A 57 -23.27 12.98 19.79
CA ALA A 57 -23.09 13.67 21.06
C ALA A 57 -24.26 14.65 21.29
N VAL A 58 -24.99 14.41 22.38
CA VAL A 58 -26.09 15.25 22.84
C VAL A 58 -25.77 15.78 24.23
N ASN A 59 -26.10 17.05 24.47
CA ASN A 59 -26.03 17.67 25.78
C ASN A 59 -27.15 17.13 26.69
N SER A 60 -27.07 17.41 27.99
CA SER A 60 -28.10 17.00 28.97
C SER A 60 -29.48 17.61 28.70
N ASP A 61 -29.55 18.68 27.91
CA ASP A 61 -30.78 19.34 27.46
C ASP A 61 -31.35 18.77 26.14
N GLY A 62 -30.70 17.77 25.56
CA GLY A 62 -31.11 17.11 24.31
C GLY A 62 -30.65 17.82 23.03
N THR A 63 -29.94 18.95 23.12
CA THR A 63 -29.35 19.62 21.96
C THR A 63 -28.08 18.91 21.47
N LEU A 64 -27.71 19.09 20.19
CA LEU A 64 -26.46 18.54 19.65
C LEU A 64 -25.25 19.26 20.25
N MET A 65 -24.30 18.48 20.77
CA MET A 65 -23.11 19.01 21.44
C MET A 65 -22.10 19.63 20.46
N TYR A 66 -21.96 19.04 19.28
CA TYR A 66 -21.00 19.50 18.26
C TYR A 66 -21.70 19.84 16.95
N SER A 67 -21.22 20.90 16.29
CA SER A 67 -21.58 21.18 14.91
C SER A 67 -20.86 20.24 13.95
N PHE A 68 -21.42 20.09 12.74
CA PHE A 68 -20.76 19.29 11.70
C PHE A 68 -19.37 19.83 11.35
N VAL A 69 -19.19 21.15 11.32
CA VAL A 69 -17.90 21.79 11.03
C VAL A 69 -16.85 21.43 12.08
N GLN A 70 -17.22 21.38 13.37
CA GLN A 70 -16.29 20.95 14.43
C GLN A 70 -15.84 19.49 14.22
N SER A 71 -16.74 18.61 13.80
CA SER A 71 -16.37 17.22 13.49
C SER A 71 -15.42 17.11 12.29
N LEU A 72 -15.56 18.00 11.30
CA LEU A 72 -14.64 18.08 10.16
C LEU A 72 -13.25 18.58 10.58
N GLU A 73 -13.19 19.63 11.41
CA GLU A 73 -11.94 20.19 11.90
C GLU A 73 -11.16 19.18 12.73
N ALA A 74 -11.84 18.45 13.63
CA ALA A 74 -11.24 17.38 14.40
C ALA A 74 -10.65 16.27 13.51
N SER A 75 -11.25 16.03 12.33
CA SER A 75 -10.85 14.95 11.41
C SER A 75 -9.65 15.30 10.51
N LYS A 76 -9.33 16.60 10.33
CA LYS A 76 -8.22 17.06 9.48
C LYS A 76 -6.87 16.37 9.72
N PRO A 77 -6.35 16.22 10.95
CA PRO A 77 -5.06 15.57 11.16
C PRO A 77 -5.04 14.13 10.66
N PHE A 78 -6.15 13.39 10.79
CA PHE A 78 -6.26 12.02 10.30
C PHE A 78 -6.28 11.94 8.78
N TYR A 79 -6.81 12.96 8.08
CA TYR A 79 -6.72 13.02 6.62
C TYR A 79 -5.29 13.25 6.12
N ILE A 80 -4.47 14.01 6.86
CA ILE A 80 -3.04 14.15 6.56
C ILE A 80 -2.33 12.82 6.78
N MET A 81 -2.59 12.15 7.90
CA MET A 81 -2.02 10.83 8.18
C MET A 81 -2.42 9.83 7.08
N ARG A 82 -3.69 9.79 6.69
CA ARG A 82 -4.19 8.99 5.57
C ARG A 82 -3.44 9.29 4.27
N PHE A 83 -3.22 10.56 3.95
CA PHE A 83 -2.47 10.97 2.77
C PHE A 83 -1.04 10.43 2.79
N LEU A 84 -0.34 10.54 3.92
CA LEU A 84 1.00 9.96 4.09
C LEU A 84 1.00 8.44 3.88
N GLY A 85 -0.01 7.73 4.40
CA GLY A 85 -0.16 6.29 4.17
C GLY A 85 -0.36 5.95 2.69
N GLY A 86 -1.16 6.77 1.99
CA GLY A 86 -1.33 6.69 0.54
C GLY A 86 -0.03 6.93 -0.23
N VAL A 87 0.81 7.88 0.21
CA VAL A 87 2.12 8.15 -0.41
C VAL A 87 3.02 6.92 -0.32
N PHE A 88 3.09 6.22 0.83
CA PHE A 88 3.85 4.97 0.95
C PHE A 88 3.38 3.90 -0.03
N ILE A 89 2.05 3.76 -0.20
CA ILE A 89 1.47 2.82 -1.17
C ILE A 89 1.88 3.19 -2.60
N VAL A 90 1.75 4.47 -2.98
CA VAL A 90 2.12 4.95 -4.33
C VAL A 90 3.61 4.75 -4.60
N ILE A 91 4.49 5.06 -3.64
CA ILE A 91 5.94 4.80 -3.76
C ILE A 91 6.19 3.30 -3.94
N GLY A 92 5.49 2.44 -3.20
CA GLY A 92 5.54 0.98 -3.40
C GLY A 92 5.17 0.55 -4.83
N MET A 93 4.12 1.16 -5.40
CA MET A 93 3.71 0.91 -6.79
C MET A 93 4.73 1.39 -7.81
N LEU A 94 5.42 2.51 -7.55
CA LEU A 94 6.53 2.97 -8.41
C LEU A 94 7.72 2.00 -8.36
N VAL A 95 8.05 1.46 -7.18
CA VAL A 95 9.07 0.40 -7.02
C VAL A 95 8.68 -0.86 -7.81
N MET A 96 7.40 -1.24 -7.76
CA MET A 96 6.88 -2.35 -8.57
C MET A 96 7.04 -2.08 -10.07
N ALA A 97 6.61 -0.90 -10.54
CA ALA A 97 6.67 -0.52 -11.95
C ALA A 97 8.11 -0.59 -12.47
N TYR A 98 9.07 -0.09 -11.69
CA TYR A 98 10.48 -0.19 -12.01
C TYR A 98 10.96 -1.65 -12.10
N ASN A 99 10.63 -2.49 -11.10
CA ASN A 99 11.06 -3.89 -11.09
C ASN A 99 10.47 -4.69 -12.26
N VAL A 100 9.20 -4.44 -12.60
CA VAL A 100 8.52 -5.04 -13.75
C VAL A 100 9.16 -4.58 -15.05
N TYR A 101 9.40 -3.27 -15.21
CA TYR A 101 10.08 -2.72 -16.39
C TYR A 101 11.45 -3.36 -16.61
N ARG A 102 12.26 -3.49 -15.56
CA ARG A 102 13.58 -4.15 -15.64
C ARG A 102 13.49 -5.64 -15.97
N THR A 103 12.43 -6.32 -15.55
CA THR A 103 12.20 -7.74 -15.86
C THR A 103 11.80 -7.90 -17.33
N VAL A 104 10.90 -7.07 -17.83
CA VAL A 104 10.44 -7.07 -19.23
C VAL A 104 11.54 -6.66 -20.20
N ALA A 105 12.37 -5.69 -19.83
CA ALA A 105 13.48 -5.20 -20.66
C ALA A 105 14.72 -6.12 -20.61
N ALA A 106 14.78 -7.10 -19.71
CA ALA A 106 15.86 -8.06 -19.66
C ALA A 106 15.80 -8.99 -20.88
N LYS A 107 16.97 -9.43 -21.36
CA LYS A 107 17.04 -10.41 -22.46
C LYS A 107 16.28 -11.68 -22.04
N SER A 108 15.46 -12.23 -22.93
CA SER A 108 14.67 -13.43 -22.63
C SER A 108 15.58 -14.56 -22.15
N GLY A 109 15.24 -15.18 -21.01
CA GLY A 109 16.02 -16.24 -20.39
C GLY A 109 17.27 -15.80 -19.61
N SER A 110 17.59 -14.51 -19.52
CA SER A 110 18.82 -14.07 -18.82
C SER A 110 18.72 -14.03 -17.30
N LEU A 111 17.51 -14.09 -16.75
CA LEU A 111 17.25 -14.06 -15.31
C LEU A 111 17.02 -15.49 -14.82
N THR A 112 18.13 -16.18 -14.54
CA THR A 112 18.15 -17.55 -14.03
C THR A 112 18.42 -17.55 -12.53
N THR A 113 17.87 -18.54 -11.82
CA THR A 113 18.20 -18.80 -10.41
C THR A 113 19.62 -19.33 -10.31
N GLU A 114 20.40 -18.91 -9.31
CA GLU A 114 21.75 -19.44 -9.04
C GLU A 114 21.79 -20.97 -8.92
N ALA A 115 20.69 -21.60 -8.47
CA ALA A 115 20.52 -23.05 -8.43
C ALA A 115 20.54 -23.73 -9.82
N ASN A 116 20.13 -23.04 -10.90
CA ASN A 116 20.21 -23.56 -12.27
C ASN A 116 21.59 -23.36 -12.90
N THR A 117 22.40 -22.43 -12.38
CA THR A 117 23.77 -22.18 -12.86
C THR A 117 24.75 -23.26 -12.39
N GLN A 118 24.46 -23.98 -11.31
CA GLN A 118 25.28 -25.09 -10.80
C GLN A 118 25.02 -26.44 -11.48
N MET A 119 23.98 -26.54 -12.33
CA MET A 119 23.59 -27.78 -13.02
C MET A 119 23.88 -27.76 -14.54
N ALA A 120 24.55 -26.72 -15.05
CA ALA A 120 24.96 -26.56 -16.44
C ALA A 120 26.49 -26.46 -16.53
#